data_AF-A0A1A8J677-F1
#
_entry.id   AF-A0A1A8J677-F1
#
_cell.length_a   1.000
_cell.length_b   1.000
_cell.length_c   1.000
_cell.angle_alpha   90.00
_cell.angle_beta   90.00
_cell.angle_gamma   90.00
#
_symmetry.space_group_name_H-M   'P 1'
#
loop_
_entity.id
_entity.type
_entity.pdbx_description
1 polymer ?
#
loop_
_entity_poly.entity_id
_entity_poly.type
_entity_poly.pdbx_seq_one_letter_code
_entity_poly.pdbx_strand_id
1 'polypeptide(L)' 'HSLPFRALVDSGSEQNLLDQAVVDRLRIPTVILPTPIQAFSLDGNPLSPITHKTIPINLRVS' A
#
# COMPACT_ATOMS: atom_id res chain seq x y z
N HIS A 1 15.02 -12.53 7.40
CA HIS A 1 14.01 -13.45 6.83
C HIS A 1 13.26 -12.73 5.73
N SER A 2 13.30 -13.21 4.49
CA SER A 2 12.42 -12.74 3.41
C SER A 2 11.13 -13.56 3.46
N LEU A 3 9.99 -12.89 3.30
CA LEU A 3 8.70 -13.56 3.14
C LEU A 3 8.31 -13.43 1.66
N PRO A 4 8.00 -14.54 0.97
CA PRO A 4 7.57 -14.47 -0.42
C PRO A 4 6.18 -13.84 -0.48
N PHE A 5 6.03 -12.79 -1.29
CA PHE A 5 4.76 -12.16 -1.62
C PHE A 5 4.65 -11.98 -3.13
N ARG A 6 3.42 -11.94 -3.63
CA ARG A 6 3.15 -11.53 -5.01
C ARG A 6 2.98 -10.02 -5.00
N ALA A 7 3.65 -9.35 -5.94
CA ALA A 7 3.48 -7.93 -6.18
C ALA A 7 3.04 -7.74 -7.63
N LEU A 8 2.23 -6.70 -7.87
CA LEU A 8 1.87 -6.22 -9.20
C LEU A 8 2.65 -4.92 -9.45
N VAL A 9 3.35 -4.85 -10.58
CA VAL A 9 3.94 -3.59 -11.02
C VAL A 9 2.86 -2.84 -11.78
N ASP A 10 2.36 -1.77 -11.18
CA ASP A 10 1.31 -0.94 -11.74
C ASP A 10 1.83 0.49 -11.94
N SER A 11 2.20 0.82 -13.18
CA SER A 11 2.65 2.17 -13.52
C SER A 11 1.51 3.19 -13.59
N GLY A 12 0.26 2.75 -13.52
CA GLY A 12 -0.92 3.62 -13.49
C GLY A 12 -1.31 4.07 -12.08
N SER A 13 -0.72 3.48 -11.04
CA SER A 13 -0.96 3.88 -9.65
C SER A 13 -0.07 5.05 -9.24
N GLU A 14 -0.66 6.07 -8.63
CA GLU A 14 0.09 7.24 -8.12
C GLU A 14 0.96 6.88 -6.90
N GLN A 15 0.60 5.82 -6.17
CA GLN A 15 1.26 5.41 -4.94
C GLN A 15 1.57 3.90 -4.96
N ASN A 16 2.60 3.50 -4.22
CA ASN A 16 2.79 2.10 -3.89
C ASN A 16 1.77 1.68 -2.85
N LEU A 17 0.99 0.65 -3.14
CA LEU A 17 -0.03 0.11 -2.24
C LEU A 17 0.42 -1.24 -1.69
N LEU A 18 0.14 -1.47 -0.41
CA LEU A 18 0.35 -2.76 0.25
C LEU A 18 -0.99 -3.25 0.79
N ASP A 19 -1.24 -4.53 0.63
CA ASP A 19 -2.37 -5.19 1.27
C ASP A 19 -2.21 -5.14 2.80
N GLN A 20 -3.28 -4.81 3.52
CA GLN A 20 -3.28 -4.72 4.98
C GLN A 20 -2.82 -6.03 5.63
N ALA A 21 -3.17 -7.18 5.09
CA ALA A 21 -2.73 -8.48 5.61
C ALA A 21 -1.20 -8.66 5.53
N VAL A 22 -0.54 -8.05 4.54
CA VAL A 22 0.93 -8.04 4.43
C VAL A 22 1.54 -7.15 5.51
N VAL A 23 0.97 -5.97 5.73
CA VAL A 23 1.39 -5.03 6.79
C VAL A 23 1.28 -5.70 8.16
N ASP A 24 0.15 -6.34 8.44
CA ASP A 24 -0.12 -7.01 9.71
C ASP A 24 0.81 -8.20 9.95
N ARG A 25 0.99 -9.06 8.93
CA ARG A 25 1.85 -10.25 9.02
C ARG A 25 3.31 -9.88 9.26
N LEU A 26 3.77 -8.81 8.63
CA LEU A 26 5.14 -8.30 8.79
C LEU A 26 5.31 -7.38 9.99
N ARG A 27 4.21 -7.02 10.66
CA ARG A 27 4.17 -6.05 11.77
C ARG A 27 4.86 -4.74 11.39
N ILE A 28 4.62 -4.27 10.16
CA ILE A 28 5.21 -3.02 9.67
C ILE A 28 4.56 -1.86 10.42
N PRO A 29 5.34 -0.98 11.08
CA PRO A 29 4.78 0.19 11.73
C PRO A 29 4.09 1.12 10.71
N THR A 30 2.90 1.57 11.06
CA THR A 30 2.12 2.54 10.29
C THR A 30 1.87 3.81 11.08
N VAL A 31 1.69 4.92 10.39
CA VAL A 31 1.17 6.17 10.94
C VAL A 31 -0.12 6.56 10.23
N ILE A 32 -1.05 7.15 10.99
CA ILE A 32 -2.29 7.71 10.43
C ILE A 32 -1.92 8.94 9.59
N LEU A 33 -2.51 9.06 8.40
CA LEU A 33 -2.39 10.24 7.56
C LEU A 33 -3.23 11.37 8.16
N PRO A 34 -2.70 12.61 8.23
CA PRO A 34 -3.46 13.76 8.75
C PRO A 34 -4.69 14.07 7.88
N THR A 35 -4.61 13.76 6.58
CA THR A 35 -5.72 13.84 5.64
C THR A 35 -5.79 12.51 4.87
N PRO A 36 -6.92 11.79 4.90
CA PRO A 36 -7.10 10.59 4.08
C PRO A 36 -6.97 10.90 2.59
N ILE A 37 -6.39 9.96 1.83
CA ILE A 37 -6.23 10.07 0.38
C ILE A 37 -7.38 9.31 -0.28
N GLN A 38 -8.21 10.00 -1.06
CA GLN A 38 -9.25 9.36 -1.85
C GLN A 38 -8.61 8.68 -3.08
N ALA A 39 -8.86 7.38 -3.23
CA ALA A 39 -8.47 6.62 -4.41
C ALA A 39 -9.69 6.33 -5.30
N PHE A 40 -9.45 6.10 -6.59
CA PHE A 40 -10.49 5.79 -7.57
C PHE A 40 -10.06 4.57 -8.37
N SER A 41 -11.03 3.74 -8.78
CA SER A 41 -10.81 2.67 -9.74
C SER A 41 -10.74 3.22 -11.17
N LEU A 42 -10.34 2.37 -12.12
CA LEU A 42 -10.18 2.74 -13.53
C LEU A 42 -11.48 3.23 -14.21
N ASP A 43 -12.63 2.84 -13.68
CA ASP A 43 -13.96 3.28 -14.11
C ASP A 43 -14.41 4.60 -13.43
N GLY A 44 -13.55 5.21 -12.62
CA GLY A 44 -13.80 6.46 -11.91
C GLY A 44 -14.62 6.31 -10.63
N ASN A 45 -14.98 5.10 -10.22
CA ASN A 45 -15.69 4.88 -8.97
C ASN A 45 -14.75 5.10 -7.76
N PRO A 46 -15.24 5.71 -6.66
CA PRO A 46 -14.44 5.91 -5.47
C PRO A 46 -14.16 4.57 -4.76
N LEU A 47 -12.90 4.36 -4.38
CA LEU A 47 -12.47 3.27 -3.51
C LEU A 47 -12.48 3.72 -2.04
N SER A 48 -12.26 2.78 -1.13
CA SER A 48 -12.03 3.13 0.28
C SER A 48 -10.83 4.07 0.41
N PRO A 49 -10.93 5.17 1.19
CA PRO A 49 -9.82 6.09 1.36
C PRO A 49 -8.61 5.43 2.01
N ILE A 50 -7.42 5.80 1.56
CA ILE A 50 -6.17 5.42 2.19
C ILE A 50 -5.97 6.31 3.42
N THR A 51 -5.91 5.68 4.60
CA THR A 51 -5.85 6.38 5.89
C THR A 51 -4.54 6.19 6.64
N HIS A 52 -3.75 5.19 6.24
CA HIS A 52 -2.49 4.83 6.90
C HIS A 52 -1.36 4.77 5.88
N LYS A 53 -0.16 5.15 6.31
CA LYS A 53 1.08 4.90 5.56
C LYS A 53 2.06 4.11 6.42
N THR A 54 2.83 3.23 5.82
CA THR A 54 3.96 2.60 6.51
C THR A 54 5.04 3.65 6.77
N ILE A 55 5.96 3.34 7.68
CA ILE A 55 7.30 3.97 7.65
C ILE A 55 7.96 3.69 6.29
N PRO A 56 8.98 4.47 5.86
CA PRO A 56 9.73 4.16 4.64
C PRO A 56 10.26 2.72 4.67
N ILE A 57 9.92 1.94 3.64
CA ILE A 57 10.39 0.56 3.48
C ILE A 57 11.08 0.41 2.12
N ASN A 58 12.01 -0.55 2.04
CA ASN A 58 12.67 -0.89 0.79
C ASN A 58 12.04 -2.15 0.21
N LEU A 59 11.43 -2.01 -0.96
CA LEU A 59 11.07 -3.16 -1.79
C LEU A 59 12.32 -3.64 -2.53
N ARG A 60 12.70 -4.90 -2.33
CA ARG A 60 13.77 -5.55 -3.09
C ARG A 60 13.17 -6.60 -4.02
N VAL A 61 13.35 -6.39 -5.32
CA VAL A 61 13.04 -7.35 -6.37
C VAL A 61 14.34 -8.06 -6.78
N SER A 62 14.27 -9.38 -6.99
CA SER A 62 15.38 -10.26 -7.38
C SER A 62 15.02 -11.05 -8.61
#